data_AF-A0AAJ1BWP5-F1
#
_entry.id   AF-A0AAJ1BWP5-F1
#
_cell.length_a   1.000
_cell.length_b   1.000
_cell.length_c   1.000
_cell.angle_alpha   90.00
_cell.angle_beta   90.00
_cell.angle_gamma   90.00
#
_symmetry.space_group_name_H-M   'P 1'
#
loop_
_entity.id
_entity.type
_entity.pdbx_description
1 polymer ?
#
loop_
_entity_poly.entity_id
_entity_poly.type
_entity_poly.pdbx_seq_one_letter_code
_entity_poly.pdbx_strand_id
1 'polypeptide(L)'
;MTVLVQGLRPTGHYLVSEANGYRSRDAGIIASGSGKLDSGVVLGRITASKKLVPVDPAANDGSQNAAAILYEGCDATTKDVRRTFTARDTEVHAAVLVWPAGMTDNQKTAALAQLAALGIVGR
;
A
#
# COMPACT_ATOMS: atom_id res chain seq x y z
N MET A 1 -6.62 -24.22 26.59
CA MET A 1 -6.96 -22.78 26.53
C MET A 1 -6.42 -22.26 25.21
N THR A 2 -7.29 -21.93 24.27
CA THR A 2 -6.88 -21.33 22.98
C THR A 2 -6.64 -19.84 23.20
N VAL A 3 -5.44 -19.37 22.88
CA VAL A 3 -5.13 -17.94 22.85
C VAL A 3 -5.51 -17.42 21.46
N LEU A 4 -6.44 -16.48 21.41
CA LEU A 4 -6.75 -15.75 20.18
C LEU A 4 -5.78 -14.57 20.09
N VAL A 5 -4.96 -14.54 19.04
CA VAL A 5 -4.03 -13.44 18.76
C VAL A 5 -4.58 -12.65 17.58
N GLN A 6 -4.85 -11.37 17.78
CA GLN A 6 -5.20 -10.43 16.71
C GLN A 6 -3.96 -9.58 16.37
N GLY A 7 -3.65 -9.47 15.08
CA GLY A 7 -2.56 -8.59 14.62
C GLY A 7 -2.88 -7.11 14.85
N LEU A 8 -1.85 -6.30 15.09
CA LEU A 8 -1.99 -4.86 15.33
C LEU A 8 -2.57 -4.10 14.11
N ARG A 9 -2.43 -4.66 12.91
CA ARG A 9 -2.84 -4.05 11.63
C ARG A 9 -3.93 -4.87 10.94
N PRO A 10 -5.19 -4.76 11.40
CA PRO A 10 -6.29 -5.37 10.68
C PRO A 10 -6.49 -4.73 9.30
N THR A 11 -7.26 -5.40 8.46
CA THR A 11 -7.62 -4.91 7.12
C THR A 11 -8.24 -3.52 7.19
N GLY A 12 -7.75 -2.60 6.36
CA GLY A 12 -8.26 -1.22 6.26
C GLY A 12 -8.02 -0.33 7.48
N HIS A 13 -7.16 -0.71 8.43
CA HIS A 13 -6.97 0.04 9.69
C HIS A 13 -6.50 1.50 9.49
N TYR A 14 -5.87 1.81 8.36
CA TYR A 14 -5.34 3.13 8.04
C TYR A 14 -6.42 4.09 7.51
N LEU A 15 -7.64 3.60 7.28
CA LEU A 15 -8.67 4.31 6.56
C LEU A 15 -9.44 5.29 7.44
N VAL A 16 -9.54 6.55 7.02
CA VAL A 16 -10.39 7.57 7.66
C VAL A 16 -11.72 7.67 6.94
N SER A 17 -11.69 7.83 5.61
CA SER A 17 -12.88 7.99 4.77
C SER A 17 -12.57 7.61 3.32
N GLU A 18 -13.55 7.05 2.61
CA GLU A 18 -13.46 6.70 1.18
C GLU A 18 -14.62 7.32 0.41
N ALA A 19 -14.42 7.51 -0.90
CA ALA A 19 -15.49 7.88 -1.80
C ALA A 19 -16.60 6.81 -1.84
N ASN A 20 -17.83 7.24 -2.14
CA ASN A 20 -18.98 6.35 -2.16
C ASN A 20 -18.82 5.19 -3.16
N GLY A 21 -19.24 4.00 -2.74
CA GLY A 21 -19.19 2.77 -3.55
C GLY A 21 -17.77 2.21 -3.69
N TYR A 22 -17.40 1.82 -4.91
CA TYR A 22 -16.16 1.10 -5.20
C TYR A 22 -15.08 1.97 -5.86
N ARG A 23 -15.24 3.30 -5.86
CA ARG A 23 -14.32 4.19 -6.59
C ARG A 23 -12.90 4.19 -6.02
N SER A 24 -12.80 4.17 -4.68
CA SER A 24 -11.52 4.29 -3.98
C SER A 24 -10.67 3.03 -4.00
N ARG A 25 -11.31 1.87 -4.14
CA ARG A 25 -10.66 0.56 -4.08
C ARG A 25 -10.53 -0.06 -5.45
N ASP A 26 -9.41 -0.72 -5.68
CA ASP A 26 -9.17 -1.51 -6.89
C ASP A 26 -8.49 -2.83 -6.51
N ALA A 27 -8.46 -3.78 -7.44
CA ALA A 27 -7.88 -5.10 -7.23
C ALA A 27 -6.80 -5.37 -8.27
N GLY A 28 -5.70 -5.97 -7.82
CA GLY A 28 -4.56 -6.22 -8.69
C GLY A 28 -3.57 -7.16 -8.05
N ILE A 29 -2.44 -7.32 -8.72
CA ILE A 29 -1.47 -8.37 -8.40
C ILE A 29 -0.31 -7.75 -7.65
N ILE A 30 -0.03 -8.27 -6.46
CA ILE A 30 1.22 -8.06 -5.75
C ILE A 30 2.24 -9.06 -6.30
N ALA A 31 3.39 -8.56 -6.74
CA ALA A 31 4.40 -9.40 -7.37
C ALA A 31 5.04 -10.36 -6.36
N SER A 32 5.31 -11.59 -6.82
CA SER A 32 6.12 -12.55 -6.08
C SER A 32 7.47 -11.95 -5.65
N GLY A 33 7.93 -12.30 -4.45
CA GLY A 33 9.18 -11.77 -3.88
C GLY A 33 8.98 -10.54 -2.99
N SER A 34 7.75 -10.01 -2.89
CA SER A 34 7.44 -8.88 -2.00
C SER A 34 7.37 -9.27 -0.51
N GLY A 35 7.44 -10.56 -0.20
CA GLY A 35 7.39 -11.06 1.17
C GLY A 35 5.99 -11.02 1.81
N LYS A 36 5.96 -11.03 3.14
CA LYS A 36 4.74 -10.84 3.94
C LYS A 36 4.49 -9.35 4.14
N LEU A 37 3.40 -8.86 3.59
CA LEU A 37 3.00 -7.46 3.65
C LEU A 37 1.81 -7.29 4.60
N ASP A 38 1.93 -6.35 5.51
CA ASP A 38 0.84 -5.90 6.37
C ASP A 38 -0.16 -5.04 5.58
N SER A 39 -1.38 -4.90 6.11
CA SER A 39 -2.29 -3.83 5.70
C SER A 39 -1.60 -2.46 5.88
N GLY A 40 -1.92 -1.49 5.02
CA GLY A 40 -1.40 -0.12 5.10
C GLY A 40 -0.01 0.07 4.49
N VAL A 41 0.57 -0.97 3.87
CA VAL A 41 1.83 -0.84 3.13
C VAL A 41 1.63 0.07 1.92
N VAL A 42 2.53 1.05 1.77
CA VAL A 42 2.57 1.92 0.59
C VAL A 42 3.23 1.18 -0.56
N LEU A 43 2.50 1.08 -1.68
CA LEU A 43 2.87 0.31 -2.85
C LEU A 43 3.21 1.22 -4.03
N GLY A 44 4.25 0.86 -4.77
CA GLY A 44 4.52 1.34 -6.11
C GLY A 44 4.00 0.38 -7.17
N ARG A 45 3.83 0.86 -8.40
CA ARG A 45 3.36 0.06 -9.53
C ARG A 45 4.43 -0.05 -10.61
N ILE A 46 4.85 -1.28 -10.90
CA ILE A 46 5.82 -1.55 -11.96
C ILE A 46 5.18 -1.20 -13.31
N THR A 47 5.84 -0.37 -14.10
CA THR A 47 5.31 0.17 -15.35
C THR A 47 5.09 -0.91 -16.41
N ALA A 48 6.05 -1.84 -16.52
CA ALA A 48 6.03 -2.91 -17.51
C ALA A 48 5.00 -4.00 -17.20
N SER A 49 4.98 -4.51 -15.96
CA SER A 49 4.13 -5.64 -15.56
C SER A 49 2.78 -5.22 -15.00
N LYS A 50 2.60 -3.93 -14.63
CA LYS A 50 1.45 -3.38 -13.90
C LYS A 50 1.21 -4.02 -12.53
N LYS A 51 2.14 -4.84 -12.04
CA LYS A 51 2.10 -5.42 -10.70
C LYS A 51 2.49 -4.38 -9.66
N LEU A 52 2.00 -4.60 -8.44
CA LEU A 52 2.31 -3.79 -7.28
C LEU A 52 3.40 -4.45 -6.45
N VAL A 53 4.28 -3.62 -5.91
CA VAL A 53 5.35 -3.99 -4.98
C VAL A 53 5.45 -2.89 -3.92
N PRO A 54 6.05 -3.14 -2.75
CA PRO A 54 6.40 -2.06 -1.82
C PRO A 54 7.16 -0.95 -2.56
N VAL A 55 6.85 0.31 -2.23
CA VAL A 55 7.51 1.44 -2.89
C VAL A 55 9.03 1.39 -2.69
N ASP A 56 9.80 1.49 -3.76
CA ASP A 56 11.27 1.51 -3.67
C ASP A 56 11.82 2.77 -4.35
N PRO A 57 12.16 3.82 -3.58
CA PRO A 57 12.70 5.06 -4.13
C PRO A 57 13.98 4.91 -4.97
N ALA A 58 14.72 3.79 -4.84
CA ALA A 58 15.93 3.53 -5.61
C ALA A 58 15.64 2.79 -6.93
N ALA A 59 14.42 2.27 -7.11
CA ALA A 59 14.02 1.60 -8.34
C ALA A 59 13.83 2.58 -9.51
N ASN A 60 13.87 2.05 -10.72
CA ASN A 60 13.69 2.81 -11.96
C ASN A 60 12.63 2.17 -12.89
N ASP A 61 11.77 1.32 -12.35
CA ASP A 61 10.79 0.52 -13.10
C ASP A 61 9.34 1.03 -12.95
N GLY A 62 9.13 2.11 -12.19
CA GLY A 62 7.84 2.69 -11.82
C GLY A 62 7.45 2.45 -10.36
N SER A 63 8.05 1.45 -9.69
CA SER A 63 7.79 1.16 -8.29
C SER A 63 8.35 2.21 -7.32
N GLN A 64 9.20 3.12 -7.80
CA GLN A 64 9.70 4.25 -7.02
C GLN A 64 8.64 5.32 -6.73
N ASN A 65 7.53 5.30 -7.46
CA ASN A 65 6.41 6.21 -7.26
C ASN A 65 5.31 5.51 -6.45
N ALA A 66 4.92 6.10 -5.33
CA ALA A 66 3.78 5.62 -4.55
C ALA A 66 2.50 5.75 -5.37
N ALA A 67 1.79 4.63 -5.55
CA ALA A 67 0.66 4.51 -6.45
C ALA A 67 -0.59 3.93 -5.78
N ALA A 68 -0.43 3.24 -4.64
CA ALA A 68 -1.54 2.61 -3.93
C ALA A 68 -1.17 2.30 -2.47
N ILE A 69 -2.17 1.97 -1.65
CA ILE A 69 -1.98 1.45 -0.29
C ILE A 69 -2.66 0.08 -0.18
N LEU A 70 -1.96 -0.90 0.40
CA LEU A 70 -2.48 -2.25 0.55
C LEU A 70 -3.65 -2.29 1.55
N TYR A 71 -4.85 -2.68 1.09
CA TYR A 71 -6.04 -2.70 1.94
C TYR A 71 -6.00 -3.88 2.93
N GLU A 72 -5.74 -5.07 2.40
CA GLU A 72 -5.66 -6.34 3.13
C GLU A 72 -4.25 -6.93 3.03
N GLY A 73 -3.69 -7.35 4.17
CA GLY A 73 -2.37 -7.96 4.20
C GLY A 73 -2.29 -9.24 3.36
N CYS A 74 -1.08 -9.58 2.90
CA CYS A 74 -0.87 -10.77 2.09
C CYS A 74 0.54 -11.32 2.19
N ASP A 75 0.69 -12.60 1.87
CA ASP A 75 1.99 -13.25 1.70
C ASP A 75 2.26 -13.48 0.22
N ALA A 76 3.07 -12.61 -0.39
CA ALA A 76 3.52 -12.71 -1.77
C ALA A 76 4.99 -13.18 -1.86
N THR A 77 5.46 -13.99 -0.90
CA THR A 77 6.85 -14.44 -0.84
C THR A 77 7.24 -15.27 -2.07
N THR A 78 6.40 -16.22 -2.49
CA THR A 78 6.76 -17.22 -3.52
C THR A 78 5.92 -17.14 -4.79
N LYS A 79 4.80 -16.43 -4.77
CA LYS A 79 3.85 -16.34 -5.89
C LYS A 79 3.20 -14.97 -5.95
N ASP A 80 2.72 -14.63 -7.13
CA ASP A 80 1.86 -13.48 -7.34
C ASP A 80 0.55 -13.64 -6.55
N VAL A 81 0.12 -12.58 -5.88
CA VAL A 81 -1.09 -12.61 -5.05
C VAL A 81 -2.04 -11.50 -5.45
N ARG A 82 -3.29 -11.85 -5.75
CA ARG A 82 -4.33 -10.86 -6.01
C ARG A 82 -4.87 -10.29 -4.70
N ARG A 83 -4.84 -8.97 -4.56
CA ARG A 83 -5.34 -8.25 -3.38
C ARG A 83 -6.04 -6.95 -3.73
N THR A 84 -6.89 -6.51 -2.83
CA THR A 84 -7.47 -5.16 -2.86
C THR A 84 -6.48 -4.14 -2.34
N PHE A 85 -6.46 -2.97 -2.99
CA PHE A 85 -5.69 -1.81 -2.57
C PHE A 85 -6.53 -0.55 -2.71
N THR A 86 -6.23 0.44 -1.89
CA THR A 86 -6.76 1.80 -2.05
C THR A 86 -5.94 2.49 -3.13
N ALA A 87 -6.64 2.95 -4.18
CA ALA A 87 -6.03 3.52 -5.37
C ALA A 87 -6.26 5.03 -5.51
N ARG A 88 -7.40 5.55 -5.03
CA ARG A 88 -7.88 6.91 -5.34
C ARG A 88 -8.81 7.47 -4.25
N ASP A 89 -9.04 8.77 -4.26
CA ASP A 89 -10.11 9.51 -3.54
C ASP A 89 -10.38 8.97 -2.11
N THR A 90 -9.38 9.05 -1.25
CA THR A 90 -9.41 8.44 0.09
C THR A 90 -8.67 9.31 1.08
N GLU A 91 -9.18 9.43 2.29
CA GLU A 91 -8.47 10.00 3.42
C GLU A 91 -7.88 8.88 4.29
N VAL A 92 -6.59 8.97 4.59
CA VAL A 92 -5.84 7.95 5.33
C VAL A 92 -5.09 8.54 6.51
N HIS A 93 -4.98 7.80 7.61
CA HIS A 93 -4.14 8.18 8.74
C HIS A 93 -2.66 7.99 8.36
N ALA A 94 -1.95 9.09 8.08
CA ALA A 94 -0.59 9.02 7.56
C ALA A 94 0.40 8.38 8.56
N ALA A 95 0.15 8.55 9.85
CA ALA A 95 1.00 8.06 10.94
C ALA A 95 1.03 6.53 11.09
N VAL A 96 0.01 5.82 10.60
CA VAL A 96 -0.09 4.34 10.72
C VAL A 96 0.29 3.62 9.44
N LEU A 97 0.57 4.37 8.36
CA LEU A 97 1.04 3.79 7.11
C LEU A 97 2.36 3.02 7.32
N VAL A 98 2.46 1.89 6.63
CA VAL A 98 3.62 1.03 6.72
C VAL A 98 4.54 1.35 5.56
N TRP A 99 5.76 1.76 5.91
CA TRP A 99 6.80 2.12 4.96
C TRP A 99 7.83 0.99 4.84
N PRO A 100 8.41 0.79 3.64
CA PRO A 100 9.52 -0.13 3.48
C PRO A 100 10.72 0.30 4.31
N ALA A 101 11.53 -0.66 4.73
CA ALA A 101 12.71 -0.41 5.56
C ALA A 101 13.70 0.53 4.84
N GLY A 102 14.29 1.46 5.59
CA GLY A 102 15.30 2.39 5.08
C GLY A 102 14.76 3.65 4.39
N MET A 103 13.44 3.83 4.30
CA MET A 103 12.86 5.04 3.72
C MET A 103 13.07 6.27 4.63
N THR A 104 13.71 7.30 4.08
CA THR A 104 13.92 8.59 4.77
C THR A 104 12.64 9.41 4.86
N ASP A 105 12.59 10.38 5.77
CA ASP A 105 11.38 11.21 5.93
C ASP A 105 11.10 12.10 4.72
N ASN A 106 12.14 12.52 3.99
CA ASN A 106 11.99 13.22 2.71
C ASN A 106 11.33 12.32 1.65
N GLN A 107 11.72 11.04 1.60
CA GLN A 107 11.12 10.07 0.68
C GLN A 107 9.67 9.75 1.05
N LYS A 108 9.35 9.62 2.34
CA LYS A 108 7.96 9.45 2.80
C LYS A 108 7.10 10.66 2.44
N THR A 109 7.63 11.88 2.63
CA THR A 109 6.95 13.12 2.26
C THR A 109 6.68 13.19 0.76
N ALA A 110 7.67 12.83 -0.06
CA ALA A 110 7.50 12.75 -1.51
C ALA A 110 6.45 11.70 -1.90
N ALA A 111 6.46 10.53 -1.27
CA ALA A 111 5.47 9.47 -1.50
C ALA A 111 4.06 9.92 -1.09
N LEU A 112 3.89 10.62 0.03
CA LEU A 112 2.61 11.21 0.44
C LEU A 112 2.13 12.26 -0.58
N ALA A 113 3.02 13.07 -1.15
CA ALA A 113 2.66 14.01 -2.21
C ALA A 113 2.21 13.30 -3.49
N GLN A 114 2.86 12.19 -3.86
CA GLN A 114 2.47 11.35 -4.99
C GLN A 114 1.09 10.71 -4.76
N LEU A 115 0.83 10.21 -3.55
CA LEU A 115 -0.49 9.69 -3.16
C LEU A 115 -1.56 10.78 -3.19
N ALA A 116 -1.24 11.99 -2.72
CA ALA A 116 -2.16 13.12 -2.75
C ALA A 116 -2.54 13.53 -4.18
N ALA A 117 -1.62 13.42 -5.14
CA ALA A 117 -1.91 13.65 -6.56
C ALA A 117 -2.90 12.62 -7.16
N LEU A 118 -3.02 11.44 -6.54
CA LEU A 118 -4.00 10.40 -6.88
C LEU A 118 -5.33 10.54 -6.10
N GLY A 119 -5.45 11.58 -5.26
CA GLY A 119 -6.59 11.79 -4.37
C GLY A 119 -6.53 11.00 -3.06
N ILE A 120 -5.40 10.36 -2.74
CA ILE A 120 -5.17 9.70 -1.45
C ILE A 120 -4.49 10.70 -0.51
N VAL A 121 -5.25 11.29 0.41
CA VAL A 121 -4.80 12.39 1.26
C VAL A 121 -4.50 11.89 2.67
N GLY A 122 -3.29 12.17 3.16
CA GLY A 122 -2.92 11.93 4.56
C GLY A 122 -3.59 12.91 5.51
N ARG A 123 -4.15 12.40 6.60
CA ARG A 123 -4.64 13.13 7.78
C ARG A 123 -3.77 12.84 9.00
#